data_AF-A0A6H2NPD3-F1
#
_entry.id   AF-A0A6H2NPD3-F1
#
_cell.length_a   1.000
_cell.length_b   1.000
_cell.length_c   1.000
_cell.angle_alpha   90.00
_cell.angle_beta   90.00
_cell.angle_gamma   90.00
#
_symmetry.space_group_name_H-M   'P 1'
#
loop_
_entity.id
_entity.type
_entity.pdbx_description
1 polymer ?
#
loop_
_entity_poly.entity_id
_entity_poly.type
_entity_poly.pdbx_seq_one_letter_code
_entity_poly.pdbx_strand_id
1 'polypeptide(L)'
;MNPLAPDQRNNYYLIEAARAGIHKPILAALYAVHSQPQLEDGETGLGIAPIHQIDMTQINTFGTQVQYAANTLRSLTDSLIAAEWPSNDLWNAQAGRYSDRFLDAIAQGYTPSSDNTQAAQLEASDPDALRQAYLDDINTDYSGAQLPQNLTQLDPVLLAFAERVSPNYGRLDFQRQALVEAVRLWRQLNTAQEVYQALEVNVIDQVPDESELDQALVGFMQSVVRYYAGYPNQREALIRLVQLWREMDSREEAIESLLRDAPFASETNLEIVDPALIAFMQKVPQQYQGQGDFRFALTEGYRRWFGLDSRATAIQQLGVNPNDLVQNADNQEALVAAARTLDRALLDFVESVPVIYQQSDQQREALIRLVQIWRRLEGRIPTIQSLFDDLRQLERAAPNSPEAMPAPKPAPVPPRPQQWTPNNIQLDASIIPNGNFTWSEATRGGARMPPNQATVDAIVRIATLAQQARDRIGRPFLVTSWYRPPEVNRRVGGASRSRHIVGDAIDFNCSGLTGNQVYWALEPWWPGGLGRYSRFPNLVHIDARNYKARWTH
;
A
#
# COMPACT_ATOMS: atom_id res chain seq x y z
N MET A 1 -28.27 14.64 24.16
CA MET A 1 -26.98 14.78 23.42
C MET A 1 -27.01 16.15 22.75
N ASN A 2 -25.86 16.73 22.40
CA ASN A 2 -25.86 18.00 21.65
C ASN A 2 -26.13 17.71 20.18
N PRO A 3 -26.90 18.56 19.48
CA PRO A 3 -27.13 18.40 18.05
C PRO A 3 -25.82 18.50 17.27
N LEU A 4 -25.72 17.71 16.20
CA LEU A 4 -24.65 17.66 15.23
C LEU A 4 -24.44 19.04 14.58
N ALA A 5 -23.17 19.43 14.47
CA ALA A 5 -22.79 20.59 13.69
C ALA A 5 -23.13 20.37 12.20
N PRO A 6 -23.36 21.44 11.42
CA PRO A 6 -23.66 21.35 9.99
C PRO A 6 -22.67 20.47 9.21
N ASP A 7 -21.36 20.61 9.46
CA ASP A 7 -20.32 19.81 8.79
C ASP A 7 -20.41 18.32 9.13
N GLN A 8 -20.82 17.98 10.36
CA GLN A 8 -21.00 16.59 10.77
C GLN A 8 -22.20 15.97 10.05
N ARG A 9 -23.31 16.71 9.91
CA ARG A 9 -24.47 16.27 9.12
C ARG A 9 -24.11 16.11 7.65
N ASN A 10 -23.32 17.04 7.13
CA ASN A 10 -22.85 16.99 5.75
C ASN A 10 -22.06 15.72 5.43
N ASN A 11 -21.23 15.26 6.36
CA ASN A 11 -20.48 14.01 6.20
C ASN A 11 -21.41 12.80 6.07
N TYR A 12 -22.50 12.71 6.84
CA TYR A 12 -23.48 11.64 6.66
C TYR A 12 -24.11 11.70 5.27
N TYR A 13 -24.48 12.88 4.78
CA TYR A 13 -25.04 13.03 3.43
C TYR A 13 -24.06 12.58 2.35
N LEU A 14 -22.79 12.97 2.45
CA LEU A 14 -21.74 12.59 1.49
C LEU A 14 -21.54 11.06 1.45
N ILE A 15 -21.40 10.44 2.63
CA ILE A 15 -21.19 9.00 2.76
C ILE A 15 -22.38 8.22 2.16
N GLU A 16 -23.59 8.59 2.55
CA GLU A 16 -24.80 7.85 2.13
C GLU A 16 -25.17 8.12 0.68
N ALA A 17 -24.96 9.34 0.18
CA ALA A 17 -25.15 9.66 -1.23
C ALA A 17 -24.17 8.89 -2.13
N ALA A 18 -22.89 8.82 -1.74
CA ALA A 18 -21.89 8.02 -2.45
C ALA A 18 -22.23 6.52 -2.39
N ARG A 19 -22.66 6.02 -1.22
CA ARG A 19 -23.07 4.60 -1.06
C ARG A 19 -24.26 4.25 -1.95
N ALA A 20 -25.28 5.10 -2.00
CA ALA A 20 -26.52 4.85 -2.74
C ALA A 20 -26.47 5.27 -4.22
N GLY A 21 -25.47 6.06 -4.62
CA GLY A 21 -25.35 6.60 -5.98
C GLY A 21 -26.36 7.72 -6.27
N ILE A 22 -26.75 8.51 -5.27
CA ILE A 22 -27.71 9.62 -5.43
C ILE A 22 -27.02 10.98 -5.36
N HIS A 23 -27.69 12.04 -5.82
CA HIS A 23 -27.14 13.39 -5.72
C HIS A 23 -27.27 13.93 -4.30
N LYS A 24 -26.14 14.01 -3.56
CA LYS A 24 -26.06 14.42 -2.14
C LYS A 24 -27.02 15.55 -1.72
N PRO A 25 -27.16 16.65 -2.47
CA PRO A 25 -28.00 17.78 -2.03
C PRO A 25 -29.45 17.43 -1.71
N ILE A 26 -29.97 16.32 -2.23
CA ILE A 26 -31.34 15.90 -1.90
C ILE A 26 -31.49 15.48 -0.43
N LEU A 27 -30.46 14.89 0.19
CA LEU A 27 -30.50 14.48 1.59
C LEU A 27 -30.50 15.70 2.53
N ALA A 28 -29.71 16.71 2.18
CA ALA A 28 -29.72 18.00 2.86
C ALA A 28 -31.08 18.71 2.71
N ALA A 29 -31.66 18.68 1.50
CA ALA A 29 -32.97 19.26 1.23
C ALA A 29 -34.10 18.58 2.02
N LEU A 30 -34.11 17.25 2.08
CA LEU A 30 -35.08 16.49 2.86
C LEU A 30 -34.99 16.83 4.35
N TYR A 31 -33.77 16.92 4.91
CA TYR A 31 -33.58 17.37 6.29
C TYR A 31 -34.15 18.78 6.52
N ALA A 32 -33.82 19.72 5.63
CA ALA A 32 -34.23 21.12 5.74
C ALA A 32 -35.76 21.29 5.70
N VAL A 33 -36.47 20.52 4.89
CA VAL A 33 -37.91 20.67 4.71
C VAL A 33 -38.73 19.86 5.69
N HIS A 34 -38.27 18.68 6.10
CA HIS A 34 -38.99 17.86 7.06
C HIS A 34 -38.67 18.24 8.51
N SER A 35 -37.39 18.23 8.87
CA SER A 35 -36.93 18.41 10.26
C SER A 35 -37.74 17.58 11.28
N GLN A 36 -38.14 16.36 10.90
CA GLN A 36 -38.91 15.39 11.68
C GLN A 36 -38.66 13.96 11.13
N PRO A 37 -38.86 12.89 11.92
CA PRO A 37 -39.28 12.88 13.34
C PRO A 37 -38.20 13.39 14.31
N GLN A 38 -38.54 13.58 15.57
CA GLN A 38 -37.55 13.78 16.65
C GLN A 38 -36.87 12.44 16.95
N LEU A 39 -35.54 12.45 17.04
CA LEU A 39 -34.69 11.25 17.12
C LEU A 39 -34.09 11.07 18.52
N GLU A 40 -33.65 9.87 18.87
CA GLU A 40 -33.11 9.59 20.21
C GLU A 40 -31.74 10.25 20.48
N ASP A 41 -30.98 10.50 19.43
CA ASP A 41 -29.70 11.21 19.48
C ASP A 41 -29.88 12.75 19.61
N GLY A 42 -31.12 13.22 19.70
CA GLY A 42 -31.46 14.64 19.87
C GLY A 42 -31.48 15.43 18.55
N GLU A 43 -31.35 14.75 17.42
CA GLU A 43 -31.52 15.32 16.09
C GLU A 43 -32.98 15.25 15.61
N THR A 44 -33.22 15.88 14.46
CA THR A 44 -34.44 15.70 13.67
C THR A 44 -34.17 14.90 12.40
N GLY A 45 -35.16 14.13 11.95
CA GLY A 45 -35.07 13.27 10.78
C GLY A 45 -35.31 13.96 9.44
N LEU A 46 -35.24 13.14 8.39
CA LEU A 46 -35.35 13.51 6.97
C LEU A 46 -36.76 13.21 6.41
N GLY A 47 -37.77 13.08 7.26
CA GLY A 47 -39.12 12.67 6.86
C GLY A 47 -39.26 11.18 6.61
N ILE A 48 -38.37 10.36 7.18
CA ILE A 48 -38.44 8.90 7.05
C ILE A 48 -39.23 8.29 8.22
N ALA A 49 -40.24 7.50 7.88
CA ALA A 49 -41.16 6.86 8.80
C ALA A 49 -41.16 5.31 8.66
N PRO A 50 -41.51 4.57 9.72
CA PRO A 50 -41.55 3.11 9.72
C PRO A 50 -42.58 2.59 8.72
N ILE A 51 -42.26 1.49 8.07
CA ILE A 51 -43.17 0.79 7.16
C ILE A 51 -42.76 -0.67 7.03
N HIS A 52 -43.73 -1.55 6.76
CA HIS A 52 -43.50 -2.98 6.58
C HIS A 52 -42.77 -3.62 7.78
N GLN A 53 -41.55 -4.11 7.56
CA GLN A 53 -40.70 -4.75 8.57
C GLN A 53 -39.73 -3.78 9.25
N ILE A 54 -39.73 -2.51 8.83
CA ILE A 54 -38.85 -1.47 9.39
C ILE A 54 -39.58 -0.83 10.57
N ASP A 55 -39.01 -0.97 11.75
CA ASP A 55 -39.54 -0.38 12.98
C ASP A 55 -38.92 1.00 13.27
N MET A 56 -39.52 1.75 14.21
CA MET A 56 -38.99 3.05 14.63
C MET A 56 -37.57 2.94 15.15
N THR A 57 -37.22 1.87 15.87
CA THR A 57 -35.90 1.75 16.51
C THR A 57 -34.76 1.64 15.50
N GLN A 58 -35.03 1.09 14.31
CA GLN A 58 -34.08 1.02 13.20
C GLN A 58 -33.78 2.38 12.57
N ILE A 59 -34.73 3.32 12.63
CA ILE A 59 -34.64 4.63 11.96
C ILE A 59 -34.61 5.81 12.96
N ASN A 60 -34.28 5.55 14.22
CA ASN A 60 -34.37 6.53 15.31
C ASN A 60 -33.10 7.37 15.53
N THR A 61 -32.12 7.30 14.63
CA THR A 61 -30.89 8.10 14.70
C THR A 61 -30.73 8.89 13.41
N PHE A 62 -30.00 10.00 13.46
CA PHE A 62 -29.76 10.81 12.28
C PHE A 62 -29.06 10.01 11.18
N GLY A 63 -28.06 9.21 11.55
CA GLY A 63 -27.35 8.34 10.60
C GLY A 63 -28.28 7.36 9.89
N THR A 64 -29.18 6.71 10.63
CA THR A 64 -30.13 5.76 10.02
C THR A 64 -31.23 6.47 9.23
N GLN A 65 -31.69 7.66 9.63
CA GLN A 65 -32.58 8.50 8.81
C GLN A 65 -31.96 8.82 7.45
N VAL A 66 -30.69 9.23 7.42
CA VAL A 66 -29.97 9.53 6.16
C VAL A 66 -29.81 8.27 5.30
N GLN A 67 -29.43 7.14 5.91
CA GLN A 67 -29.26 5.87 5.22
C GLN A 67 -30.56 5.39 4.56
N TYR A 68 -31.68 5.38 5.31
CA TYR A 68 -32.97 4.95 4.79
C TYR A 68 -33.54 5.96 3.80
N ALA A 69 -33.32 7.27 3.98
CA ALA A 69 -33.69 8.27 2.97
C ALA A 69 -32.99 8.01 1.63
N ALA A 70 -31.70 7.70 1.66
CA ALA A 70 -30.95 7.37 0.46
C ALA A 70 -31.49 6.10 -0.23
N ASN A 71 -31.80 5.05 0.54
CA ASN A 71 -32.40 3.83 0.01
C ASN A 71 -33.81 4.06 -0.57
N THR A 72 -34.63 4.87 0.11
CA THR A 72 -35.99 5.21 -0.32
C THR A 72 -36.00 6.03 -1.61
N LEU A 73 -35.11 7.02 -1.75
CA LEU A 73 -34.94 7.78 -2.98
C LEU A 73 -34.52 6.90 -4.17
N ARG A 74 -33.66 5.91 -3.91
CA ARG A 74 -33.25 4.94 -4.92
C ARG A 74 -34.43 4.06 -5.35
N SER A 75 -35.20 3.54 -4.38
CA SER A 75 -36.41 2.76 -4.67
C SER A 75 -37.47 3.58 -5.42
N LEU A 76 -37.63 4.86 -5.11
CA LEU A 76 -38.47 5.77 -5.88
C LEU A 76 -37.96 5.87 -7.32
N THR A 77 -36.67 6.12 -7.52
CA THR A 77 -36.04 6.20 -8.84
C THR A 77 -36.31 4.94 -9.66
N ASP A 78 -36.11 3.76 -9.07
CA ASP A 78 -36.36 2.47 -9.73
C ASP A 78 -37.84 2.30 -10.12
N SER A 79 -38.77 2.70 -9.26
CA SER A 79 -40.21 2.63 -9.57
C SER A 79 -40.63 3.57 -10.70
N LEU A 80 -40.04 4.77 -10.77
CA LEU A 80 -40.29 5.71 -11.87
C LEU A 80 -39.71 5.21 -13.20
N ILE A 81 -38.51 4.61 -13.16
CA ILE A 81 -37.91 3.97 -14.34
C ILE A 81 -38.79 2.81 -14.82
N ALA A 82 -39.30 1.97 -13.91
CA ALA A 82 -40.24 0.89 -14.24
C ALA A 82 -41.57 1.42 -14.79
N ALA A 83 -41.96 2.64 -14.43
CA ALA A 83 -43.08 3.38 -15.00
C ALA A 83 -42.71 4.16 -16.28
N GLU A 84 -41.60 3.80 -16.94
CA GLU A 84 -41.12 4.37 -18.20
C GLU A 84 -40.88 5.90 -18.16
N TRP A 85 -40.50 6.45 -17.01
CA TRP A 85 -40.10 7.86 -16.93
C TRP A 85 -38.88 8.13 -17.83
N PRO A 86 -38.92 9.18 -18.68
CA PRO A 86 -37.77 9.59 -19.46
C PRO A 86 -36.58 9.97 -18.58
N SER A 87 -35.37 9.67 -19.05
CA SER A 87 -34.10 10.02 -18.39
C SER A 87 -34.02 11.50 -17.98
N ASN A 88 -34.42 12.39 -18.90
CA ASN A 88 -34.39 13.84 -18.70
C ASN A 88 -35.40 14.33 -17.67
N ASP A 89 -36.43 13.52 -17.38
CA ASP A 89 -37.41 13.80 -16.34
C ASP A 89 -36.91 13.37 -14.96
N LEU A 90 -35.86 12.55 -14.87
CA LEU A 90 -35.18 12.23 -13.62
C LEU A 90 -33.99 13.17 -13.37
N TRP A 91 -33.18 13.42 -14.41
CA TRP A 91 -31.92 14.14 -14.30
C TRP A 91 -31.74 15.18 -15.41
N ASN A 92 -31.44 16.42 -15.04
CA ASN A 92 -31.04 17.46 -15.96
C ASN A 92 -29.50 17.43 -16.12
N ALA A 93 -29.03 16.76 -17.18
CA ALA A 93 -27.61 16.61 -17.46
C ALA A 93 -26.88 17.94 -17.66
N GLN A 94 -27.51 18.93 -18.33
CA GLN A 94 -26.89 20.23 -18.57
C GLN A 94 -26.69 21.02 -17.26
N ALA A 95 -27.66 20.94 -16.35
CA ALA A 95 -27.59 21.61 -15.07
C ALA A 95 -26.83 20.80 -13.99
N GLY A 96 -26.51 19.53 -14.25
CA GLY A 96 -25.82 18.66 -13.29
C GLY A 96 -26.63 18.41 -12.02
N ARG A 97 -27.97 18.36 -12.12
CA ARG A 97 -28.88 18.21 -10.98
C ARG A 97 -30.14 17.42 -11.34
N TYR A 98 -30.90 17.01 -10.33
CA TYR A 98 -32.22 16.42 -10.50
C TYR A 98 -33.16 17.39 -11.22
N SER A 99 -34.03 16.85 -12.08
CA SER A 99 -35.04 17.64 -12.77
C SER A 99 -36.04 18.22 -11.77
N ASP A 100 -36.69 19.33 -12.11
CA ASP A 100 -37.75 19.89 -11.26
C ASP A 100 -38.93 18.90 -11.11
N ARG A 101 -39.24 18.14 -12.17
CA ARG A 101 -40.29 17.11 -12.16
C ARG A 101 -39.97 15.97 -11.20
N PHE A 102 -38.70 15.58 -11.09
CA PHE A 102 -38.29 14.54 -10.14
C PHE A 102 -38.30 15.05 -8.70
N LEU A 103 -37.89 16.29 -8.47
CA LEU A 103 -38.01 16.93 -7.15
C LEU A 103 -39.48 17.01 -6.71
N ASP A 104 -40.41 17.31 -7.63
CA ASP A 104 -41.85 17.30 -7.36
C ASP A 104 -42.38 15.90 -7.04
N ALA A 105 -41.81 14.85 -7.64
CA ALA A 105 -42.15 13.47 -7.33
C ALA A 105 -41.64 13.06 -5.93
N ILE A 106 -40.44 13.51 -5.55
CA ILE A 106 -39.90 13.28 -4.20
C ILE A 106 -40.77 13.99 -3.15
N ALA A 107 -41.18 15.23 -3.42
CA ALA A 107 -41.99 16.02 -2.49
C ALA A 107 -43.38 15.41 -2.24
N GLN A 108 -43.91 14.60 -3.15
CA GLN A 108 -45.18 13.88 -2.94
C GLN A 108 -45.07 12.77 -1.89
N GLY A 109 -43.87 12.44 -1.43
CA GLY A 109 -43.61 11.27 -0.58
C GLY A 109 -43.57 9.99 -1.40
N TYR A 110 -43.16 8.90 -0.77
CA TYR A 110 -43.05 7.60 -1.43
C TYR A 110 -43.22 6.44 -0.47
N THR A 111 -44.08 5.49 -0.85
CA THR A 111 -44.28 4.23 -0.13
C THR A 111 -43.65 3.10 -0.92
N PRO A 112 -42.53 2.52 -0.44
CA PRO A 112 -41.88 1.40 -1.13
C PRO A 112 -42.72 0.12 -1.08
N SER A 113 -42.48 -0.79 -2.03
CA SER A 113 -43.08 -2.14 -2.03
C SER A 113 -42.77 -2.90 -0.73
N SER A 114 -43.69 -3.77 -0.30
CA SER A 114 -43.51 -4.63 0.89
C SER A 114 -42.30 -5.57 0.80
N ASP A 115 -41.83 -5.84 -0.41
CA ASP A 115 -40.67 -6.70 -0.66
C ASP A 115 -39.34 -5.95 -0.44
N ASN A 116 -39.37 -4.61 -0.39
CA ASN A 116 -38.19 -3.80 -0.14
C ASN A 116 -38.02 -3.52 1.36
N THR A 117 -37.20 -4.33 2.02
CA THR A 117 -36.94 -4.23 3.47
C THR A 117 -35.90 -3.17 3.84
N GLN A 118 -35.32 -2.48 2.85
CA GLN A 118 -34.27 -1.47 3.07
C GLN A 118 -34.71 -0.04 2.76
N ALA A 119 -35.89 0.15 2.17
CA ALA A 119 -36.50 1.45 1.94
C ALA A 119 -37.66 1.66 2.91
N ALA A 120 -37.68 2.81 3.57
CA ALA A 120 -38.71 3.21 4.52
C ALA A 120 -39.72 4.17 3.86
N GLN A 121 -40.80 4.52 4.56
CA GLN A 121 -41.77 5.51 4.08
C GLN A 121 -41.10 6.88 4.02
N LEU A 122 -41.22 7.57 2.88
CA LEU A 122 -40.93 8.99 2.79
C LEU A 122 -42.22 9.78 2.90
N GLU A 123 -42.30 10.66 3.89
CA GLU A 123 -43.44 11.57 4.07
C GLU A 123 -43.48 12.65 2.98
N ALA A 124 -44.67 13.17 2.70
CA ALA A 124 -44.81 14.28 1.77
C ALA A 124 -44.24 15.59 2.36
N SER A 125 -43.73 16.47 1.49
CA SER A 125 -43.18 17.79 1.83
C SER A 125 -43.69 18.87 0.88
N ASP A 126 -43.40 20.13 1.21
CA ASP A 126 -43.67 21.25 0.31
C ASP A 126 -42.70 21.22 -0.90
N PRO A 127 -43.21 21.14 -2.14
CA PRO A 127 -42.36 20.97 -3.33
C PRO A 127 -41.47 22.17 -3.62
N ASP A 128 -41.95 23.39 -3.37
CA ASP A 128 -41.18 24.61 -3.63
C ASP A 128 -40.07 24.78 -2.58
N ALA A 129 -40.37 24.48 -1.32
CA ALA A 129 -39.37 24.45 -0.25
C ALA A 129 -38.29 23.39 -0.49
N LEU A 130 -38.67 22.18 -0.95
CA LEU A 130 -37.70 21.11 -1.25
C LEU A 130 -36.79 21.51 -2.41
N ARG A 131 -37.37 22.06 -3.48
CA ARG A 131 -36.61 22.55 -4.62
C ARG A 131 -35.65 23.67 -4.21
N GLN A 132 -36.10 24.63 -3.41
CA GLN A 132 -35.26 25.72 -2.93
C GLN A 132 -34.11 25.20 -2.06
N ALA A 133 -34.39 24.36 -1.06
CA ALA A 133 -33.38 23.80 -0.18
C ALA A 133 -32.34 22.96 -0.95
N TYR A 134 -32.78 22.22 -1.97
CA TYR A 134 -31.91 21.47 -2.87
C TYR A 134 -30.96 22.37 -3.66
N LEU A 135 -31.47 23.48 -4.22
CA LEU A 135 -30.65 24.46 -4.95
C LEU A 135 -29.71 25.23 -4.02
N ASP A 136 -30.13 25.50 -2.77
CA ASP A 136 -29.30 26.17 -1.77
C ASP A 136 -28.12 25.31 -1.33
N ASP A 137 -28.32 24.00 -1.12
CA ASP A 137 -27.23 23.09 -0.75
C ASP A 137 -26.23 22.90 -1.90
N ILE A 138 -26.72 22.79 -3.14
CA ILE A 138 -25.90 22.82 -4.36
C ILE A 138 -24.97 24.05 -4.31
N ASN A 139 -25.51 25.26 -4.10
CA ASN A 139 -24.69 26.48 -4.05
C ASN A 139 -23.71 26.52 -2.87
N THR A 140 -24.07 25.93 -1.73
CA THR A 140 -23.28 25.96 -0.49
C THR A 140 -22.05 25.07 -0.59
N ASP A 141 -22.21 23.82 -1.04
CA ASP A 141 -21.12 22.85 -1.22
C ASP A 141 -20.00 23.38 -2.13
N TYR A 142 -20.37 24.16 -3.15
CA TYR A 142 -19.44 24.70 -4.13
C TYR A 142 -18.53 25.83 -3.61
N SER A 143 -18.84 26.40 -2.45
CA SER A 143 -18.01 27.47 -1.86
C SER A 143 -16.88 26.95 -0.96
N GLY A 144 -17.00 25.72 -0.43
CA GLY A 144 -16.10 25.19 0.60
C GLY A 144 -15.00 24.23 0.12
N ALA A 145 -15.25 23.44 -0.94
CA ALA A 145 -14.43 22.26 -1.23
C ALA A 145 -13.40 22.40 -2.38
N GLN A 146 -13.34 23.52 -3.11
CA GLN A 146 -12.54 23.67 -4.36
C GLN A 146 -12.78 22.58 -5.44
N LEU A 147 -13.76 21.69 -5.25
CA LEU A 147 -14.19 20.70 -6.23
C LEU A 147 -15.02 21.35 -7.36
N PRO A 148 -15.09 20.73 -8.55
CA PRO A 148 -15.88 21.26 -9.65
C PRO A 148 -17.35 21.47 -9.28
N GLN A 149 -17.89 22.62 -9.67
CA GLN A 149 -19.31 22.99 -9.52
C GLN A 149 -20.27 22.03 -10.22
N ASN A 150 -19.76 21.21 -11.12
CA ASN A 150 -20.54 20.24 -11.86
C ASN A 150 -19.62 19.07 -12.23
N LEU A 151 -19.96 17.86 -11.78
CA LEU A 151 -19.16 16.67 -12.07
C LEU A 151 -19.34 16.14 -13.50
N THR A 152 -20.26 16.70 -14.29
CA THR A 152 -20.41 16.35 -15.72
C THR A 152 -19.15 16.62 -16.54
N GLN A 153 -18.29 17.55 -16.10
CA GLN A 153 -17.00 17.77 -16.76
C GLN A 153 -16.05 16.57 -16.63
N LEU A 154 -16.31 15.65 -15.68
CA LEU A 154 -15.54 14.42 -15.51
C LEU A 154 -15.95 13.36 -16.53
N ASP A 155 -17.13 13.45 -17.14
CA ASP A 155 -17.71 12.39 -17.96
C ASP A 155 -16.75 11.91 -19.08
N PRO A 156 -16.08 12.79 -19.86
CA PRO A 156 -15.13 12.35 -20.88
C PRO A 156 -13.95 11.56 -20.30
N VAL A 157 -13.44 11.97 -19.13
CA VAL A 157 -12.28 11.34 -18.48
C VAL A 157 -12.69 10.00 -17.85
N LEU A 158 -13.87 9.95 -17.23
CA LEU A 158 -14.44 8.74 -16.65
C LEU A 158 -14.70 7.67 -17.72
N LEU A 159 -15.25 8.07 -18.86
CA LEU A 159 -15.48 7.15 -19.99
C LEU A 159 -14.17 6.66 -20.60
N ALA A 160 -13.19 7.56 -20.81
CA ALA A 160 -11.86 7.17 -21.27
C ALA A 160 -11.15 6.23 -20.27
N PHE A 161 -11.38 6.38 -18.97
CA PHE A 161 -10.91 5.44 -17.96
C PHE A 161 -11.62 4.09 -18.07
N ALA A 162 -12.94 4.07 -18.16
CA ALA A 162 -13.74 2.84 -18.29
C ALA A 162 -13.34 1.99 -19.51
N GLU A 163 -13.01 2.61 -20.65
CA GLU A 163 -12.55 1.88 -21.85
C GLU A 163 -11.22 1.13 -21.64
N ARG A 164 -10.37 1.62 -20.74
CA ARG A 164 -9.06 1.03 -20.43
C ARG A 164 -9.12 -0.04 -19.35
N VAL A 165 -10.23 -0.17 -18.63
CA VAL A 165 -10.38 -1.12 -17.53
C VAL A 165 -10.29 -2.56 -18.01
N SER A 166 -11.06 -2.95 -19.03
CA SER A 166 -11.06 -4.33 -19.54
C SER A 166 -9.68 -4.84 -20.00
N PRO A 167 -8.91 -4.11 -20.83
CA PRO A 167 -7.57 -4.59 -21.25
C PRO A 167 -6.54 -4.61 -20.12
N ASN A 168 -6.73 -3.83 -19.06
CA ASN A 168 -5.82 -3.73 -17.91
C ASN A 168 -6.33 -4.47 -16.66
N TYR A 169 -7.41 -5.25 -16.79
CA TYR A 169 -7.94 -6.05 -15.69
C TYR A 169 -7.05 -7.28 -15.47
N GLY A 170 -6.27 -7.23 -14.40
CA GLY A 170 -5.37 -8.28 -13.94
C GLY A 170 -6.01 -9.27 -12.96
N ARG A 171 -7.31 -9.10 -12.66
CA ARG A 171 -8.10 -9.95 -11.75
C ARG A 171 -7.58 -9.95 -10.31
N LEU A 172 -6.92 -8.86 -9.91
CA LEU A 172 -6.52 -8.62 -8.52
C LEU A 172 -7.76 -8.33 -7.67
N ASP A 173 -7.70 -8.64 -6.38
CA ASP A 173 -8.90 -8.61 -5.53
C ASP A 173 -9.50 -7.19 -5.42
N PHE A 174 -8.67 -6.16 -5.27
CA PHE A 174 -9.14 -4.77 -5.27
C PHE A 174 -9.70 -4.33 -6.64
N GLN A 175 -9.16 -4.82 -7.76
CA GLN A 175 -9.72 -4.54 -9.09
C GLN A 175 -11.10 -5.17 -9.23
N ARG A 176 -11.24 -6.43 -8.79
CA ARG A 176 -12.52 -7.14 -8.78
C ARG A 176 -13.53 -6.39 -7.91
N GLN A 177 -13.12 -5.97 -6.72
CA GLN A 177 -13.94 -5.14 -5.84
C GLN A 177 -14.34 -3.83 -6.50
N ALA A 178 -13.42 -3.15 -7.20
CA ALA A 178 -13.71 -1.92 -7.94
C ALA A 178 -14.81 -2.13 -8.99
N LEU A 179 -14.74 -3.23 -9.75
CA LEU A 179 -15.76 -3.59 -10.74
C LEU A 179 -17.08 -3.99 -10.10
N VAL A 180 -17.07 -4.76 -9.03
CA VAL A 180 -18.29 -5.13 -8.28
C VAL A 180 -18.99 -3.89 -7.74
N GLU A 181 -18.24 -2.95 -7.14
CA GLU A 181 -18.80 -1.68 -6.64
C GLU A 181 -19.29 -0.78 -7.79
N ALA A 182 -18.60 -0.78 -8.93
CA ALA A 182 -19.08 -0.07 -10.11
C ALA A 182 -20.44 -0.63 -10.58
N VAL A 183 -20.57 -1.96 -10.69
CA VAL A 183 -21.86 -2.59 -11.05
C VAL A 183 -22.92 -2.30 -9.98
N ARG A 184 -22.55 -2.39 -8.70
CA ARG A 184 -23.45 -2.14 -7.57
C ARG A 184 -24.07 -0.74 -7.67
N LEU A 185 -23.24 0.28 -7.81
CA LEU A 185 -23.71 1.67 -7.92
C LEU A 185 -24.46 1.90 -9.23
N TRP A 186 -23.94 1.39 -10.35
CA TRP A 186 -24.56 1.59 -11.67
C TRP A 186 -25.96 0.98 -11.74
N ARG A 187 -26.14 -0.22 -11.17
CA ARG A 187 -27.43 -0.92 -11.11
C ARG A 187 -28.25 -0.61 -9.87
N GLN A 188 -27.80 0.33 -9.04
CA GLN A 188 -28.52 0.75 -7.83
C GLN A 188 -28.81 -0.42 -6.87
N LEU A 189 -27.80 -1.26 -6.64
CA LEU A 189 -27.86 -2.41 -5.75
C LEU A 189 -27.30 -2.06 -4.36
N ASN A 190 -27.75 -2.77 -3.33
CA ASN A 190 -27.33 -2.57 -1.94
C ASN A 190 -26.08 -3.34 -1.57
N THR A 191 -25.91 -4.54 -2.14
CA THR A 191 -24.90 -5.50 -1.68
C THR A 191 -24.14 -6.13 -2.85
N ALA A 192 -22.97 -6.69 -2.57
CA ALA A 192 -22.22 -7.46 -3.55
C ALA A 192 -22.98 -8.74 -3.97
N GLN A 193 -23.74 -9.34 -3.06
CA GLN A 193 -24.57 -10.52 -3.36
C GLN A 193 -25.63 -10.21 -4.41
N GLU A 194 -26.26 -9.03 -4.34
CA GLU A 194 -27.19 -8.57 -5.37
C GLU A 194 -26.49 -8.35 -6.71
N VAL A 195 -25.22 -7.91 -6.71
CA VAL A 195 -24.41 -7.81 -7.95
C VAL A 195 -24.24 -9.18 -8.59
N TYR A 196 -23.87 -10.20 -7.80
CA TYR A 196 -23.67 -11.56 -8.31
C TYR A 196 -24.96 -12.13 -8.91
N GLN A 197 -26.10 -11.93 -8.22
CA GLN A 197 -27.42 -12.34 -8.73
C GLN A 197 -27.78 -11.60 -10.03
N ALA A 198 -27.57 -10.28 -10.07
CA ALA A 198 -27.89 -9.48 -11.25
C ALA A 198 -26.99 -9.81 -12.46
N LEU A 199 -25.80 -10.34 -12.21
CA LEU A 199 -24.86 -10.82 -13.24
C LEU A 199 -25.03 -12.33 -13.54
N GLU A 200 -26.01 -13.00 -12.94
CA GLU A 200 -26.27 -14.43 -13.09
C GLU A 200 -25.06 -15.33 -12.74
N VAL A 201 -24.25 -14.90 -11.78
CA VAL A 201 -23.05 -15.62 -11.31
C VAL A 201 -23.44 -16.65 -10.27
N ASN A 202 -22.91 -17.87 -10.38
CA ASN A 202 -23.14 -18.92 -9.39
C ASN A 202 -22.44 -18.58 -8.05
N VAL A 203 -23.14 -18.77 -6.93
CA VAL A 203 -22.64 -18.47 -5.58
C VAL A 203 -22.88 -19.67 -4.66
N ILE A 204 -21.82 -20.16 -4.02
CA ILE A 204 -21.88 -21.23 -3.02
C ILE A 204 -21.33 -20.67 -1.71
N ASP A 205 -22.08 -20.78 -0.61
CA ASP A 205 -21.69 -20.28 0.71
C ASP A 205 -21.22 -18.81 0.71
N GLN A 206 -21.92 -17.96 -0.06
CA GLN A 206 -21.62 -16.53 -0.25
C GLN A 206 -20.32 -16.23 -1.03
N VAL A 207 -19.67 -17.26 -1.58
CA VAL A 207 -18.48 -17.13 -2.42
C VAL A 207 -18.89 -17.30 -3.89
N PRO A 208 -18.66 -16.29 -4.76
CA PRO A 208 -18.95 -16.42 -6.19
C PRO A 208 -17.91 -17.29 -6.89
N ASP A 209 -18.30 -17.92 -8.01
CA ASP A 209 -17.32 -18.42 -8.96
C ASP A 209 -16.53 -17.24 -9.56
N GLU A 210 -15.24 -17.12 -9.21
CA GLU A 210 -14.41 -15.99 -9.63
C GLU A 210 -14.28 -15.89 -11.16
N SER A 211 -14.27 -17.01 -11.87
CA SER A 211 -14.11 -17.02 -13.33
C SER A 211 -15.39 -16.53 -14.03
N GLU A 212 -16.55 -17.00 -13.59
CA GLU A 212 -17.84 -16.50 -14.08
C GLU A 212 -18.00 -15.01 -13.77
N LEU A 213 -17.68 -14.61 -12.53
CA LEU A 213 -17.74 -13.22 -12.10
C LEU A 213 -16.82 -12.32 -12.93
N ASP A 214 -15.55 -12.71 -13.12
CA ASP A 214 -14.59 -11.93 -13.89
C ASP A 214 -15.05 -11.73 -15.35
N GLN A 215 -15.67 -12.75 -15.96
CA GLN A 215 -16.22 -12.64 -17.32
C GLN A 215 -17.43 -11.68 -17.36
N ALA A 216 -18.36 -11.80 -16.42
CA ALA A 216 -19.53 -10.95 -16.34
C ALA A 216 -19.17 -9.47 -16.09
N LEU A 217 -18.21 -9.22 -15.20
CA LEU A 217 -17.71 -7.87 -14.90
C LEU A 217 -17.03 -7.22 -16.12
N VAL A 218 -16.20 -7.97 -16.85
CA VAL A 218 -15.58 -7.48 -18.09
C VAL A 218 -16.66 -7.16 -19.15
N GLY A 219 -17.65 -8.03 -19.32
CA GLY A 219 -18.77 -7.79 -20.23
C GLY A 219 -19.58 -6.55 -19.86
N PHE A 220 -19.83 -6.33 -18.57
CA PHE A 220 -20.44 -5.10 -18.07
C PHE A 220 -19.60 -3.86 -18.42
N MET A 221 -18.30 -3.87 -18.14
CA MET A 221 -17.42 -2.73 -18.42
C MET A 221 -17.35 -2.39 -19.92
N GLN A 222 -17.37 -3.39 -20.80
CA GLN A 222 -17.43 -3.17 -22.25
C GLN A 222 -18.73 -2.48 -22.70
N SER A 223 -19.80 -2.56 -21.90
CA SER A 223 -21.10 -1.94 -22.19
C SER A 223 -21.25 -0.53 -21.60
N VAL A 224 -20.42 -0.15 -20.64
CA VAL A 224 -20.51 1.12 -19.88
C VAL A 224 -20.63 2.33 -20.79
N VAL A 225 -19.74 2.46 -21.77
CA VAL A 225 -19.71 3.63 -22.68
C VAL A 225 -21.00 3.74 -23.49
N ARG A 226 -21.57 2.61 -23.92
CA ARG A 226 -22.79 2.57 -24.72
C ARG A 226 -24.03 2.99 -23.92
N TYR A 227 -24.08 2.66 -22.63
CA TYR A 227 -25.25 2.87 -21.77
C TYR A 227 -25.09 4.03 -20.78
N TYR A 228 -24.01 4.80 -20.89
CA TYR A 228 -23.82 5.99 -20.09
C TYR A 228 -24.76 7.10 -20.53
N ALA A 229 -25.62 7.54 -19.63
CA ALA A 229 -26.60 8.62 -19.81
C ALA A 229 -26.34 9.81 -18.88
N GLY A 230 -25.25 9.78 -18.10
CA GLY A 230 -24.86 10.87 -17.21
C GLY A 230 -25.63 10.92 -15.87
N TYR A 231 -26.35 9.85 -15.52
CA TYR A 231 -27.06 9.77 -14.24
C TYR A 231 -26.10 9.81 -13.03
N PRO A 232 -26.55 10.31 -11.86
CA PRO A 232 -25.71 10.38 -10.66
C PRO A 232 -25.09 9.04 -10.28
N ASN A 233 -25.87 7.97 -10.29
CA ASN A 233 -25.41 6.63 -9.92
C ASN A 233 -24.37 6.07 -10.89
N GLN A 234 -24.49 6.36 -12.20
CA GLN A 234 -23.50 5.95 -13.20
C GLN A 234 -22.19 6.72 -13.02
N ARG A 235 -22.26 8.03 -12.77
CA ARG A 235 -21.07 8.85 -12.53
C ARG A 235 -20.38 8.44 -11.24
N GLU A 236 -21.14 8.23 -10.17
CA GLU A 236 -20.61 7.77 -8.89
C GLU A 236 -20.01 6.37 -9.00
N ALA A 237 -20.63 5.47 -9.78
CA ALA A 237 -20.05 4.17 -10.09
C ALA A 237 -18.66 4.28 -10.73
N LEU A 238 -18.48 5.18 -11.70
CA LEU A 238 -17.19 5.39 -12.36
C LEU A 238 -16.17 6.12 -11.46
N ILE A 239 -16.60 7.04 -10.60
CA ILE A 239 -15.72 7.66 -9.60
C ILE A 239 -15.26 6.62 -8.58
N ARG A 240 -16.17 5.79 -8.08
CA ARG A 240 -15.85 4.70 -7.14
C ARG A 240 -14.94 3.66 -7.77
N LEU A 241 -15.17 3.34 -9.04
CA LEU A 241 -14.28 2.50 -9.83
C LEU A 241 -12.87 3.08 -9.86
N VAL A 242 -12.71 4.37 -10.18
CA VAL A 242 -11.40 5.04 -10.21
C VAL A 242 -10.74 5.02 -8.83
N GLN A 243 -11.50 5.36 -7.77
CA GLN A 243 -11.00 5.38 -6.41
C GLN A 243 -10.41 4.02 -6.02
N LEU A 244 -11.18 2.94 -6.19
CA LEU A 244 -10.74 1.60 -5.81
C LEU A 244 -9.64 1.08 -6.73
N TRP A 245 -9.75 1.34 -8.04
CA TRP A 245 -8.77 0.89 -9.03
C TRP A 245 -7.39 1.54 -8.85
N ARG A 246 -7.36 2.77 -8.35
CA ARG A 246 -6.13 3.51 -8.03
C ARG A 246 -5.75 3.44 -6.55
N GLU A 247 -6.45 2.62 -5.77
CA GLU A 247 -6.22 2.43 -4.33
C GLU A 247 -6.16 3.74 -3.53
N MET A 248 -7.06 4.68 -3.85
CA MET A 248 -7.15 6.01 -3.24
C MET A 248 -7.96 6.01 -1.95
N ASP A 249 -7.55 6.85 -1.00
CA ASP A 249 -8.12 6.89 0.34
C ASP A 249 -9.54 7.46 0.33
N SER A 250 -9.84 8.37 -0.60
CA SER A 250 -11.13 9.07 -0.65
C SER A 250 -11.70 9.26 -2.06
N ARG A 251 -13.00 9.56 -2.09
CA ARG A 251 -13.72 9.93 -3.30
C ARG A 251 -13.19 11.25 -3.87
N GLU A 252 -12.85 12.19 -3.00
CA GLU A 252 -12.33 13.51 -3.34
C GLU A 252 -10.96 13.39 -4.01
N GLU A 253 -10.09 12.52 -3.49
CA GLU A 253 -8.80 12.21 -4.11
C GLU A 253 -8.98 11.59 -5.51
N ALA A 254 -9.96 10.70 -5.68
CA ALA A 254 -10.28 10.16 -7.00
C ALA A 254 -10.69 11.24 -7.99
N ILE A 255 -11.55 12.18 -7.58
CA ILE A 255 -11.96 13.33 -8.40
C ILE A 255 -10.76 14.23 -8.73
N GLU A 256 -9.93 14.58 -7.74
CA GLU A 256 -8.73 15.39 -7.96
C GLU A 256 -7.77 14.71 -8.94
N SER A 257 -7.58 13.40 -8.84
CA SER A 257 -6.71 12.65 -9.75
C SER A 257 -7.22 12.68 -11.19
N LEU A 258 -8.54 12.58 -11.40
CA LEU A 258 -9.16 12.67 -12.73
C LEU A 258 -9.00 14.07 -13.35
N LEU A 259 -8.92 15.11 -12.52
CA LEU A 259 -8.73 16.49 -12.98
C LEU A 259 -7.26 16.82 -13.31
N ARG A 260 -6.30 16.13 -12.66
CA ARG A 260 -4.86 16.36 -12.85
C ARG A 260 -4.24 15.46 -13.91
N ASP A 261 -4.66 14.20 -14.00
CA ASP A 261 -4.03 13.22 -14.86
C ASP A 261 -4.40 13.41 -16.33
N ALA A 262 -3.45 13.08 -17.22
CA ALA A 262 -3.72 12.98 -18.64
C ALA A 262 -4.83 11.91 -18.86
N PRO A 263 -6.03 12.30 -19.32
CA PRO A 263 -7.18 11.40 -19.44
C PRO A 263 -6.92 10.19 -20.33
N PHE A 264 -5.89 10.27 -21.17
CA PHE A 264 -5.56 9.33 -22.24
C PHE A 264 -4.27 8.53 -22.00
N ALA A 265 -3.66 8.59 -20.80
CA ALA A 265 -2.48 7.78 -20.49
C ALA A 265 -2.78 6.28 -20.66
N SER A 266 -1.99 5.53 -21.43
CA SER A 266 -2.35 4.15 -21.81
C SER A 266 -2.40 3.16 -20.64
N GLU A 267 -1.65 3.44 -19.57
CA GLU A 267 -1.49 2.58 -18.40
C GLU A 267 -1.39 3.46 -17.16
N THR A 268 -2.32 3.33 -16.23
CA THR A 268 -2.28 4.04 -14.94
C THR A 268 -1.97 3.04 -13.84
N ASN A 269 -1.00 3.34 -12.98
CA ASN A 269 -0.59 2.52 -11.83
C ASN A 269 0.23 1.26 -12.15
N LEU A 270 1.30 1.36 -12.96
CA LEU A 270 2.25 0.24 -13.15
C LEU A 270 3.07 -0.07 -11.89
N GLU A 271 3.08 0.82 -10.90
CA GLU A 271 3.78 0.61 -9.63
C GLU A 271 3.29 -0.66 -8.91
N ILE A 272 2.04 -1.06 -9.17
CA ILE A 272 1.45 -2.25 -8.60
C ILE A 272 2.18 -3.56 -8.94
N VAL A 273 2.87 -3.63 -10.09
CA VAL A 273 3.63 -4.83 -10.46
C VAL A 273 5.03 -4.85 -9.84
N ASP A 274 5.45 -3.80 -9.14
CA ASP A 274 6.78 -3.72 -8.51
C ASP A 274 7.08 -4.91 -7.59
N PRO A 275 6.16 -5.38 -6.71
CA PRO A 275 6.41 -6.57 -5.89
C PRO A 275 6.66 -7.83 -6.74
N ALA A 276 5.91 -8.03 -7.83
CA ALA A 276 6.11 -9.14 -8.74
C ALA A 276 7.48 -9.05 -9.45
N LEU A 277 7.88 -7.85 -9.87
CA LEU A 277 9.20 -7.61 -10.48
C LEU A 277 10.34 -7.90 -9.49
N ILE A 278 10.24 -7.47 -8.23
CA ILE A 278 11.25 -7.75 -7.21
C ILE A 278 11.29 -9.24 -6.85
N ALA A 279 10.14 -9.88 -6.69
CA ALA A 279 10.05 -11.32 -6.46
C ALA A 279 10.71 -12.10 -7.60
N PHE A 280 10.42 -11.71 -8.85
CA PHE A 280 11.06 -12.27 -10.04
C PHE A 280 12.59 -12.14 -9.95
N MET A 281 13.11 -10.94 -9.70
CA MET A 281 14.56 -10.70 -9.60
C MET A 281 15.22 -11.52 -8.49
N GLN A 282 14.57 -11.70 -7.34
CA GLN A 282 15.09 -12.52 -6.24
C GLN A 282 15.09 -14.02 -6.56
N LYS A 283 14.21 -14.49 -7.46
CA LYS A 283 14.11 -15.90 -7.90
C LYS A 283 15.06 -16.23 -9.06
N VAL A 284 15.48 -15.24 -9.86
CA VAL A 284 16.38 -15.42 -11.02
C VAL A 284 17.64 -16.23 -10.71
N PRO A 285 18.41 -16.00 -9.62
CA PRO A 285 19.65 -16.75 -9.38
C PRO A 285 19.44 -18.26 -9.24
N GLN A 286 18.26 -18.71 -8.78
CA GLN A 286 17.93 -20.13 -8.66
C GLN A 286 17.49 -20.73 -9.99
N GLN A 287 16.98 -19.91 -10.92
CA GLN A 287 16.48 -20.33 -12.22
C GLN A 287 17.53 -20.19 -13.34
N TYR A 288 18.57 -19.39 -13.12
CA TYR A 288 19.58 -19.08 -14.12
C TYR A 288 20.51 -20.27 -14.39
N GLN A 289 20.49 -20.75 -15.63
CA GLN A 289 21.29 -21.91 -16.08
C GLN A 289 22.43 -21.53 -17.05
N GLY A 290 22.74 -20.23 -17.20
CA GLY A 290 23.78 -19.77 -18.14
C GLY A 290 23.42 -19.96 -19.62
N GLN A 291 22.15 -20.19 -19.94
CA GLN A 291 21.65 -20.32 -21.31
C GLN A 291 21.66 -18.96 -22.04
N GLY A 292 21.83 -18.99 -23.36
CA GLY A 292 21.95 -17.78 -24.20
C GLY A 292 20.76 -16.82 -24.05
N ASP A 293 19.54 -17.35 -24.03
CA ASP A 293 18.31 -16.54 -23.92
C ASP A 293 18.20 -15.81 -22.58
N PHE A 294 18.54 -16.48 -21.47
CA PHE A 294 18.56 -15.84 -20.14
C PHE A 294 19.64 -14.78 -20.05
N ARG A 295 20.84 -15.07 -20.58
CA ARG A 295 21.93 -14.10 -20.65
C ARG A 295 21.52 -12.88 -21.47
N PHE A 296 20.83 -13.09 -22.59
CA PHE A 296 20.29 -12.02 -23.43
C PHE A 296 19.23 -11.19 -22.69
N ALA A 297 18.28 -11.82 -22.01
CA ALA A 297 17.26 -11.14 -21.22
C ALA A 297 17.88 -10.24 -20.13
N LEU A 298 18.80 -10.79 -19.34
CA LEU A 298 19.48 -10.03 -18.27
C LEU A 298 20.35 -8.89 -18.83
N THR A 299 21.04 -9.12 -19.96
CA THR A 299 21.85 -8.08 -20.61
C THR A 299 20.97 -6.93 -21.11
N GLU A 300 19.82 -7.23 -21.72
CA GLU A 300 18.87 -6.18 -22.16
C GLU A 300 18.23 -5.45 -20.97
N GLY A 301 17.92 -6.16 -19.88
CA GLY A 301 17.47 -5.56 -18.63
C GLY A 301 18.51 -4.59 -18.07
N TYR A 302 19.76 -5.04 -17.92
CA TYR A 302 20.89 -4.20 -17.48
C TYR A 302 21.07 -2.97 -18.38
N ARG A 303 21.07 -3.17 -19.70
CA ARG A 303 21.23 -2.10 -20.69
C ARG A 303 20.17 -1.01 -20.50
N ARG A 304 18.89 -1.38 -20.37
CA ARG A 304 17.80 -0.42 -20.18
C ARG A 304 17.84 0.23 -18.81
N TRP A 305 18.16 -0.54 -17.77
CA TRP A 305 18.29 -0.04 -16.40
C TRP A 305 19.27 1.12 -16.31
N PHE A 306 20.45 0.99 -16.95
CA PHE A 306 21.48 2.04 -16.98
C PHE A 306 21.36 3.01 -18.16
N GLY A 307 20.33 2.88 -19.00
CA GLY A 307 20.10 3.79 -20.13
C GLY A 307 21.16 3.68 -21.23
N LEU A 308 21.78 2.52 -21.38
CA LEU A 308 22.87 2.30 -22.33
C LEU A 308 22.31 2.18 -23.76
N ASP A 309 23.05 2.78 -24.70
CA ASP A 309 22.68 2.91 -26.11
C ASP A 309 22.70 1.57 -26.87
N SER A 310 23.58 0.64 -26.49
CA SER A 310 23.76 -0.61 -27.22
C SER A 310 24.07 -1.82 -26.31
N ARG A 311 23.80 -3.02 -26.81
CA ARG A 311 24.17 -4.27 -26.12
C ARG A 311 25.68 -4.41 -25.97
N ALA A 312 26.45 -3.93 -26.94
CA ALA A 312 27.91 -3.94 -26.87
C ALA A 312 28.41 -3.10 -25.69
N THR A 313 27.84 -1.90 -25.48
CA THR A 313 28.13 -1.04 -24.33
C THR A 313 27.82 -1.73 -23.00
N ALA A 314 26.68 -2.44 -22.92
CA ALA A 314 26.32 -3.21 -21.72
C ALA A 314 27.30 -4.34 -21.42
N ILE A 315 27.66 -5.15 -22.43
CA ILE A 315 28.63 -6.25 -22.29
C ILE A 315 30.00 -5.71 -21.84
N GLN A 316 30.42 -4.56 -22.39
CA GLN A 316 31.64 -3.88 -21.99
C GLN A 316 31.62 -3.45 -20.52
N GLN A 317 30.53 -2.85 -20.04
CA GLN A 317 30.39 -2.45 -18.63
C GLN A 317 30.31 -3.66 -17.68
N LEU A 318 29.81 -4.79 -18.16
CA LEU A 318 29.79 -6.07 -17.44
C LEU A 318 31.15 -6.79 -17.45
N GLY A 319 32.22 -6.13 -17.95
CA GLY A 319 33.59 -6.60 -17.84
C GLY A 319 34.08 -7.47 -19.00
N VAL A 320 33.34 -7.56 -20.10
CA VAL A 320 33.73 -8.31 -21.30
C VAL A 320 33.88 -7.37 -22.48
N ASN A 321 35.05 -7.35 -23.13
CA ASN A 321 35.24 -6.55 -24.32
C ASN A 321 34.52 -7.20 -25.54
N PRO A 322 33.56 -6.52 -26.18
CA PRO A 322 32.82 -7.10 -27.32
C PRO A 322 33.70 -7.45 -28.52
N ASN A 323 34.81 -6.72 -28.72
CA ASN A 323 35.74 -7.01 -29.82
C ASN A 323 36.46 -8.34 -29.61
N ASP A 324 36.75 -8.69 -28.35
CA ASP A 324 37.43 -9.95 -28.03
C ASP A 324 36.53 -11.16 -28.33
N LEU A 325 35.20 -11.01 -28.20
CA LEU A 325 34.24 -12.05 -28.58
C LEU A 325 34.25 -12.32 -30.09
N VAL A 326 34.38 -11.28 -30.91
CA VAL A 326 34.41 -11.40 -32.38
C VAL A 326 35.75 -11.98 -32.83
N GLN A 327 36.86 -11.50 -32.27
CA GLN A 327 38.20 -11.96 -32.63
C GLN A 327 38.47 -13.40 -32.20
N ASN A 328 37.82 -13.87 -31.13
CA ASN A 328 37.97 -15.22 -30.59
C ASN A 328 36.75 -16.11 -30.86
N ALA A 329 35.98 -15.83 -31.93
CA ALA A 329 34.75 -16.57 -32.25
C ALA A 329 34.96 -18.09 -32.41
N ASP A 330 36.15 -18.50 -32.87
CA ASP A 330 36.52 -19.92 -33.04
C ASP A 330 37.25 -20.51 -31.80
N ASN A 331 37.54 -19.70 -30.78
CA ASN A 331 38.23 -20.13 -29.57
C ASN A 331 37.23 -20.43 -28.44
N GLN A 332 36.85 -21.69 -28.32
CA GLN A 332 35.87 -22.15 -27.36
C GLN A 332 36.25 -21.85 -25.89
N GLU A 333 37.53 -21.92 -25.53
CA GLU A 333 37.99 -21.66 -24.16
C GLU A 333 37.82 -20.17 -23.80
N ALA A 334 38.20 -19.28 -24.72
CA ALA A 334 38.02 -17.83 -24.55
C ALA A 334 36.54 -17.45 -24.44
N LEU A 335 35.66 -18.05 -25.26
CA LEU A 335 34.22 -17.81 -25.20
C LEU A 335 33.60 -18.30 -23.87
N VAL A 336 34.05 -19.45 -23.36
CA VAL A 336 33.61 -19.96 -22.05
C VAL A 336 34.06 -19.04 -20.92
N ALA A 337 35.29 -18.53 -20.96
CA ALA A 337 35.79 -17.59 -19.95
C ALA A 337 35.02 -16.26 -19.96
N ALA A 338 34.74 -15.72 -21.15
CA ALA A 338 33.94 -14.52 -21.31
C ALA A 338 32.48 -14.74 -20.81
N ALA A 339 31.88 -15.87 -21.15
CA ALA A 339 30.55 -16.24 -20.67
C ALA A 339 30.48 -16.32 -19.14
N ARG A 340 31.47 -16.93 -18.47
CA ARG A 340 31.54 -16.99 -17.00
C ARG A 340 31.67 -15.61 -16.37
N THR A 341 32.48 -14.74 -16.96
CA THR A 341 32.65 -13.35 -16.50
C THR A 341 31.33 -12.60 -16.58
N LEU A 342 30.65 -12.70 -17.73
CA LEU A 342 29.36 -12.07 -17.96
C LEU A 342 28.27 -12.63 -17.04
N ASP A 343 28.22 -13.96 -16.86
CA ASP A 343 27.27 -14.61 -15.95
C ASP A 343 27.42 -14.13 -14.51
N ARG A 344 28.66 -14.00 -14.03
CA ARG A 344 28.93 -13.48 -12.69
C ARG A 344 28.44 -12.05 -12.54
N ALA A 345 28.80 -11.17 -13.48
CA ALA A 345 28.42 -9.76 -13.44
C ALA A 345 26.90 -9.56 -13.53
N LEU A 346 26.20 -10.37 -14.35
CA LEU A 346 24.74 -10.33 -14.46
C LEU A 346 24.05 -10.81 -13.17
N LEU A 347 24.55 -11.87 -12.54
CA LEU A 347 24.02 -12.33 -11.26
C LEU A 347 24.28 -11.33 -10.13
N ASP A 348 25.46 -10.72 -10.08
CA ASP A 348 25.77 -9.64 -9.12
C ASP A 348 24.83 -8.44 -9.31
N PHE A 349 24.52 -8.07 -10.56
CA PHE A 349 23.49 -7.07 -10.85
C PHE A 349 22.12 -7.50 -10.34
N VAL A 350 21.64 -8.70 -10.69
CA VAL A 350 20.34 -9.24 -10.27
C VAL A 350 20.20 -9.22 -8.74
N GLU A 351 21.23 -9.66 -8.01
CA GLU A 351 21.22 -9.68 -6.54
C GLU A 351 21.22 -8.28 -5.92
N SER A 352 21.75 -7.28 -6.63
CA SER A 352 21.73 -5.89 -6.16
C SER A 352 20.37 -5.20 -6.35
N VAL A 353 19.58 -5.59 -7.36
CA VAL A 353 18.35 -4.87 -7.77
C VAL A 353 17.35 -4.65 -6.62
N PRO A 354 17.02 -5.63 -5.76
CA PRO A 354 16.11 -5.40 -4.63
C PRO A 354 16.55 -4.31 -3.65
N VAL A 355 17.85 -3.99 -3.61
CA VAL A 355 18.43 -2.96 -2.75
C VAL A 355 18.48 -1.60 -3.44
N ILE A 356 18.73 -1.57 -4.76
CA ILE A 356 18.97 -0.33 -5.52
C ILE A 356 17.78 0.15 -6.35
N TYR A 357 16.66 -0.60 -6.37
CA TYR A 357 15.44 -0.21 -7.06
C TYR A 357 14.79 0.99 -6.40
N GLN A 358 14.52 2.04 -7.18
CA GLN A 358 13.95 3.30 -6.74
C GLN A 358 12.57 3.56 -7.37
N GLN A 359 11.97 2.54 -7.99
CA GLN A 359 10.63 2.62 -8.57
C GLN A 359 10.48 3.70 -9.66
N SER A 360 11.59 4.10 -10.29
CA SER A 360 11.55 5.00 -11.45
C SER A 360 11.01 4.27 -12.69
N ASP A 361 10.33 5.01 -13.57
CA ASP A 361 9.77 4.46 -14.81
C ASP A 361 10.83 3.73 -15.63
N GLN A 362 12.03 4.30 -15.75
CA GLN A 362 13.14 3.66 -16.48
C GLN A 362 13.50 2.28 -15.90
N GLN A 363 13.63 2.19 -14.57
CA GLN A 363 13.97 0.92 -13.92
C GLN A 363 12.84 -0.10 -14.04
N ARG A 364 11.59 0.33 -13.83
CA ARG A 364 10.40 -0.52 -13.97
C ARG A 364 10.29 -1.07 -15.39
N GLU A 365 10.44 -0.21 -16.39
CA GLU A 365 10.43 -0.59 -17.81
C GLU A 365 11.58 -1.53 -18.18
N ALA A 366 12.75 -1.35 -17.58
CA ALA A 366 13.86 -2.27 -17.75
C ALA A 366 13.53 -3.68 -17.23
N LEU A 367 12.91 -3.77 -16.05
CA LEU A 367 12.51 -5.05 -15.46
C LEU A 367 11.33 -5.68 -16.19
N ILE A 368 10.31 -4.92 -16.60
CA ILE A 368 9.21 -5.41 -17.44
C ILE A 368 9.77 -6.00 -18.74
N ARG A 369 10.69 -5.29 -19.41
CA ARG A 369 11.31 -5.80 -20.63
C ARG A 369 12.14 -7.06 -20.39
N LEU A 370 12.86 -7.13 -19.26
CA LEU A 370 13.60 -8.32 -18.87
C LEU A 370 12.64 -9.51 -18.75
N VAL A 371 11.54 -9.36 -18.00
CA VAL A 371 10.50 -10.41 -17.82
C VAL A 371 9.90 -10.82 -19.16
N GLN A 372 9.58 -9.87 -20.03
CA GLN A 372 9.06 -10.14 -21.37
C GLN A 372 9.98 -11.09 -22.14
N ILE A 373 11.28 -10.78 -22.19
CA ILE A 373 12.26 -11.61 -22.93
C ILE A 373 12.45 -12.95 -22.22
N TRP A 374 12.61 -12.93 -20.90
CA TRP A 374 12.84 -14.12 -20.08
C TRP A 374 11.72 -15.15 -20.23
N ARG A 375 10.46 -14.69 -20.27
CA ARG A 375 9.26 -15.53 -20.44
C ARG A 375 8.85 -15.74 -21.89
N ARG A 376 9.56 -15.14 -22.87
CA ARG A 376 9.27 -15.19 -24.31
C ARG A 376 7.84 -14.71 -24.67
N LEU A 377 7.42 -13.59 -24.08
CA LEU A 377 6.07 -13.06 -24.25
C LEU A 377 5.95 -12.13 -25.46
N GLU A 378 4.86 -12.28 -26.21
CA GLU A 378 4.56 -11.55 -27.44
C GLU A 378 4.02 -10.13 -27.17
N GLY A 379 4.89 -9.27 -26.64
CA GLY A 379 4.59 -7.86 -26.44
C GLY A 379 4.32 -7.48 -24.98
N ARG A 380 3.92 -6.22 -24.81
CA ARG A 380 3.78 -5.59 -23.49
C ARG A 380 2.57 -6.10 -22.72
N ILE A 381 1.40 -6.14 -23.35
CA ILE A 381 0.14 -6.53 -22.69
C ILE A 381 0.23 -7.93 -22.08
N PRO A 382 0.69 -8.99 -22.79
CA PRO A 382 0.86 -10.31 -22.16
C PRO A 382 1.90 -10.31 -21.03
N THR A 383 2.90 -9.43 -21.09
CA THR A 383 3.91 -9.31 -20.03
C THR A 383 3.33 -8.74 -18.75
N ILE A 384 2.56 -7.66 -18.85
CA ILE A 384 1.89 -7.07 -17.68
C ILE A 384 0.87 -8.05 -17.09
N GLN A 385 0.10 -8.75 -17.94
CA GLN A 385 -0.83 -9.77 -17.47
C GLN A 385 -0.11 -10.92 -16.74
N SER A 386 1.04 -11.36 -17.25
CA SER A 386 1.85 -12.36 -16.57
C SER A 386 2.43 -11.89 -15.23
N LEU A 387 2.65 -10.58 -15.04
CA LEU A 387 3.06 -9.99 -13.76
C LEU A 387 1.88 -9.85 -12.79
N PHE A 388 0.67 -9.59 -13.28
CA PHE A 388 -0.54 -9.67 -12.46
C PHE A 388 -0.81 -11.09 -11.96
N ASP A 389 -0.55 -12.11 -12.79
CA ASP A 389 -0.62 -13.50 -12.36
C ASP A 389 0.37 -13.80 -11.23
N ASP A 390 1.61 -13.30 -11.33
CA ASP A 390 2.59 -13.43 -10.25
C ASP A 390 2.09 -12.74 -8.97
N LEU A 391 1.52 -11.54 -9.07
CA LEU A 391 1.03 -10.79 -7.92
C LEU A 391 -0.12 -11.51 -7.21
N ARG A 392 -1.10 -12.02 -7.96
CA ARG A 392 -2.19 -12.84 -7.41
C ARG A 392 -1.66 -14.07 -6.70
N GLN A 393 -0.64 -14.70 -7.28
CA GLN A 393 0.00 -15.86 -6.68
C GLN A 393 0.72 -15.48 -5.38
N LEU A 394 1.40 -14.33 -5.33
CA LEU A 394 2.06 -13.82 -4.13
C LEU A 394 1.07 -13.50 -2.99
N GLU A 395 -0.09 -12.90 -3.31
CA GLU A 395 -1.15 -12.56 -2.34
C GLU A 395 -1.75 -13.81 -1.67
N ARG A 396 -1.90 -14.90 -2.43
CA ARG A 396 -2.58 -16.13 -2.00
C ARG A 396 -1.64 -17.20 -1.48
N ALA A 397 -0.33 -17.05 -1.68
CA ALA A 397 0.67 -18.06 -1.31
C ALA A 397 0.80 -18.22 0.21
N ALA A 398 0.98 -19.47 0.66
CA ALA A 398 1.31 -19.75 2.06
C ALA A 398 2.72 -19.22 2.39
N PRO A 399 2.98 -18.68 3.61
CA PRO A 399 4.23 -17.98 3.92
C PRO A 399 5.55 -18.71 3.62
N ASN A 400 5.55 -20.04 3.58
CA ASN A 400 6.73 -20.87 3.35
C ASN A 400 6.74 -21.58 1.98
N SER A 401 5.80 -21.25 1.08
CA SER A 401 5.74 -21.89 -0.24
C SER A 401 6.69 -21.23 -1.25
N PRO A 402 7.16 -21.95 -2.28
CA PRO A 402 8.00 -21.36 -3.35
C PRO A 402 7.34 -20.18 -4.10
N GLU A 403 6.02 -20.14 -4.07
CA GLU A 403 5.18 -19.13 -4.70
C GLU A 403 5.18 -17.82 -3.91
N ALA A 404 5.40 -17.86 -2.59
CA ALA A 404 5.39 -16.69 -1.72
C ALA A 404 6.48 -15.66 -2.05
N MET A 405 6.31 -14.46 -1.51
CA MET A 405 7.30 -13.39 -1.60
C MET A 405 8.62 -13.87 -0.98
N PRO A 406 9.74 -13.89 -1.74
CA PRO A 406 11.02 -14.28 -1.16
C PRO A 406 11.41 -13.34 -0.03
N ALA A 407 12.01 -13.89 1.02
CA ALA A 407 12.50 -13.09 2.14
C ALA A 407 13.51 -12.04 1.64
N PRO A 408 13.42 -10.78 2.10
CA PRO A 408 14.41 -9.75 1.77
C PRO A 408 15.82 -10.23 2.13
N LYS A 409 16.73 -10.22 1.16
CA LYS A 409 18.15 -10.47 1.40
C LYS A 409 18.82 -9.14 1.73
N PRO A 410 19.59 -9.03 2.83
CA PRO A 410 20.36 -7.83 3.10
C PRO A 410 21.37 -7.60 1.98
N ALA A 411 21.75 -6.34 1.76
CA ALA A 411 22.81 -6.02 0.83
C ALA A 411 24.08 -6.82 1.17
N PRO A 412 24.83 -7.31 0.16
CA PRO A 412 26.10 -7.97 0.43
C PRO A 412 27.02 -7.00 1.17
N VAL A 413 27.43 -7.37 2.38
CA VAL A 413 28.34 -6.55 3.19
C VAL A 413 29.68 -6.47 2.46
N PRO A 414 30.26 -5.26 2.27
CA PRO A 414 31.59 -5.14 1.70
C PRO A 414 32.59 -6.00 2.48
N PRO A 415 33.67 -6.50 1.85
CA PRO A 415 34.67 -7.27 2.57
C PRO A 415 35.23 -6.44 3.72
N ARG A 416 35.36 -7.09 4.89
CA ARG A 416 35.96 -6.49 6.08
C ARG A 416 37.38 -6.02 5.76
N PRO A 417 37.77 -4.76 6.07
CA PRO A 417 39.14 -4.32 5.90
C PRO A 417 40.08 -5.07 6.86
N GLN A 418 41.36 -5.15 6.49
CA GLN A 418 42.39 -5.73 7.36
C GLN A 418 42.52 -4.96 8.69
N GLN A 419 42.34 -3.64 8.64
CA GLN A 419 42.37 -2.76 9.81
C GLN A 419 41.21 -1.76 9.78
N TRP A 420 40.57 -1.57 10.93
CA TRP A 420 39.55 -0.54 11.12
C TRP A 420 40.19 0.82 11.41
N THR A 421 39.64 1.85 10.80
CA THR A 421 39.95 3.27 11.03
C THR A 421 38.63 4.04 11.16
N PRO A 422 38.63 5.26 11.73
CA PRO A 422 37.42 6.07 11.80
C PRO A 422 36.72 6.28 10.44
N ASN A 423 37.46 6.19 9.33
CA ASN A 423 36.98 6.50 7.98
C ASN A 423 36.51 5.28 7.17
N ASN A 424 36.66 4.05 7.68
CA ASN A 424 36.33 2.84 6.92
C ASN A 424 35.39 1.88 7.66
N ILE A 425 34.74 2.35 8.73
CA ILE A 425 33.79 1.55 9.51
C ILE A 425 32.59 1.15 8.65
N GLN A 426 32.30 -0.15 8.63
CA GLN A 426 31.13 -0.74 8.00
C GLN A 426 30.18 -1.19 9.11
N LEU A 427 28.99 -0.59 9.21
CA LEU A 427 28.09 -0.78 10.36
C LEU A 427 27.69 -2.24 10.58
N ASP A 428 27.38 -2.96 9.50
CA ASP A 428 26.91 -4.35 9.57
C ASP A 428 28.03 -5.37 9.68
N ALA A 429 29.29 -4.94 9.56
CA ALA A 429 30.43 -5.83 9.67
C ALA A 429 30.76 -6.16 11.13
N SER A 430 31.13 -7.43 11.38
CA SER A 430 31.67 -7.85 12.67
C SER A 430 32.96 -7.09 13.00
N ILE A 431 33.07 -6.59 14.23
CA ILE A 431 34.22 -5.81 14.71
C ILE A 431 35.49 -6.66 14.73
N ILE A 432 35.37 -7.97 15.00
CA ILE A 432 36.47 -8.96 14.95
C ILE A 432 36.16 -10.09 13.95
N PRO A 433 37.17 -10.80 13.42
CA PRO A 433 36.95 -11.95 12.54
C PRO A 433 36.11 -13.03 13.23
N ASN A 434 35.10 -13.55 12.52
CA ASN A 434 34.12 -14.53 13.05
C ASN A 434 33.44 -14.09 14.36
N GLY A 435 33.40 -12.78 14.62
CA GLY A 435 32.75 -12.20 15.79
C GLY A 435 31.26 -11.97 15.60
N ASN A 436 30.55 -11.86 16.71
CA ASN A 436 29.09 -11.65 16.73
C ASN A 436 28.70 -10.22 17.11
N PHE A 437 29.68 -9.36 17.40
CA PHE A 437 29.47 -7.94 17.69
C PHE A 437 29.79 -7.11 16.46
N THR A 438 28.88 -6.21 16.11
CA THR A 438 28.94 -5.36 14.91
C THR A 438 29.27 -3.91 15.26
N TRP A 439 29.74 -3.15 14.27
CA TRP A 439 29.96 -1.71 14.44
C TRP A 439 28.65 -0.95 14.68
N SER A 440 27.52 -1.43 14.15
CA SER A 440 26.19 -0.89 14.42
C SER A 440 25.88 -0.91 15.92
N GLU A 441 26.16 -2.01 16.62
CA GLU A 441 25.99 -2.10 18.08
C GLU A 441 26.94 -1.16 18.83
N ALA A 442 28.22 -1.12 18.43
CA ALA A 442 29.23 -0.28 19.10
C ALA A 442 28.96 1.23 18.96
N THR A 443 28.38 1.64 17.82
CA THR A 443 28.18 3.05 17.44
C THR A 443 26.72 3.51 17.52
N ARG A 444 25.80 2.67 18.00
CA ARG A 444 24.35 2.94 17.99
C ARG A 444 23.86 3.30 16.58
N GLY A 445 24.01 2.36 15.65
CA GLY A 445 23.59 2.51 14.25
C GLY A 445 24.30 3.64 13.51
N GLY A 446 25.56 3.93 13.85
CA GLY A 446 26.34 5.02 13.25
C GLY A 446 26.13 6.40 13.89
N ALA A 447 25.20 6.55 14.84
CA ALA A 447 24.96 7.85 15.50
C ALA A 447 26.11 8.29 16.43
N ARG A 448 27.01 7.36 16.78
CA ARG A 448 28.13 7.58 17.70
C ARG A 448 29.41 7.04 17.07
N MET A 449 29.86 7.68 16.00
CA MET A 449 31.10 7.28 15.33
C MET A 449 32.32 7.56 16.24
N PRO A 450 33.29 6.64 16.32
CA PRO A 450 34.50 6.85 17.09
C PRO A 450 35.32 8.00 16.47
N PRO A 451 35.73 9.01 17.26
CA PRO A 451 36.32 10.24 16.71
C PRO A 451 37.79 10.08 16.33
N ASN A 452 38.45 9.01 16.76
CA ASN A 452 39.86 8.78 16.53
C ASN A 452 40.22 7.29 16.61
N GLN A 453 41.44 6.96 16.17
CA GLN A 453 41.94 5.59 16.15
C GLN A 453 42.01 4.96 17.55
N ALA A 454 42.31 5.73 18.60
CA ALA A 454 42.39 5.19 19.95
C ALA A 454 41.04 4.65 20.45
N THR A 455 39.93 5.31 20.09
CA THR A 455 38.58 4.80 20.36
C THR A 455 38.25 3.58 19.49
N VAL A 456 38.65 3.56 18.21
CA VAL A 456 38.49 2.37 17.35
C VAL A 456 39.21 1.16 17.96
N ASP A 457 40.47 1.32 18.34
CA ASP A 457 41.26 0.26 18.96
C ASP A 457 40.68 -0.19 20.31
N ALA A 458 40.12 0.76 21.07
CA ALA A 458 39.41 0.47 22.32
C ALA A 458 38.17 -0.41 22.12
N ILE A 459 37.36 -0.10 21.10
CA ILE A 459 36.20 -0.88 20.69
C ILE A 459 36.63 -2.28 20.24
N VAL A 460 37.66 -2.39 19.40
CA VAL A 460 38.19 -3.68 18.94
C VAL A 460 38.66 -4.54 20.14
N ARG A 461 39.40 -3.96 21.10
CA ARG A 461 39.85 -4.69 22.30
C ARG A 461 38.71 -5.23 23.14
N ILE A 462 37.72 -4.40 23.48
CA ILE A 462 36.59 -4.89 24.28
C ILE A 462 35.73 -5.88 23.49
N ALA A 463 35.59 -5.73 22.17
CA ALA A 463 34.89 -6.71 21.33
C ALA A 463 35.55 -8.09 21.37
N THR A 464 36.89 -8.16 21.34
CA THR A 464 37.64 -9.42 21.50
C THR A 464 37.36 -10.09 22.84
N LEU A 465 37.40 -9.34 23.94
CA LEU A 465 37.14 -9.88 25.28
C LEU A 465 35.67 -10.28 25.46
N ALA A 466 34.75 -9.45 24.96
CA ALA A 466 33.33 -9.71 25.03
C ALA A 466 32.93 -10.95 24.22
N GLN A 467 33.60 -11.23 23.09
CA GLN A 467 33.38 -12.47 22.33
C GLN A 467 33.74 -13.69 23.17
N GLN A 468 34.88 -13.68 23.86
CA GLN A 468 35.27 -14.76 24.76
C GLN A 468 34.24 -14.95 25.89
N ALA A 469 33.65 -13.85 26.39
CA ALA A 469 32.61 -13.92 27.40
C ALA A 469 31.32 -14.51 26.86
N ARG A 470 30.89 -14.07 25.68
CA ARG A 470 29.72 -14.60 24.97
C ARG A 470 29.85 -16.09 24.73
N ASP A 471 31.01 -16.55 24.28
CA ASP A 471 31.27 -17.97 24.00
C ASP A 471 31.20 -18.83 25.27
N ARG A 472 31.73 -18.34 26.39
CA ARG A 472 31.67 -19.05 27.69
C ARG A 472 30.27 -19.08 28.30
N ILE A 473 29.51 -17.99 28.15
CA ILE A 473 28.12 -17.92 28.63
C ILE A 473 27.19 -18.76 27.74
N GLY A 474 27.55 -18.96 26.47
CA GLY A 474 26.75 -19.75 25.52
C GLY A 474 25.43 -19.08 25.13
N ARG A 475 25.31 -17.75 25.31
CA ARG A 475 24.11 -16.98 24.95
C ARG A 475 24.47 -15.64 24.30
N PRO A 476 23.62 -15.12 23.39
CA PRO A 476 23.81 -13.78 22.82
C PRO A 476 23.82 -12.69 23.89
N PHE A 477 24.74 -11.72 23.73
CA PHE A 477 24.77 -10.50 24.53
C PHE A 477 23.97 -9.44 23.79
N LEU A 478 22.86 -8.99 24.36
CA LEU A 478 22.04 -7.93 23.80
C LEU A 478 22.59 -6.58 24.26
N VAL A 479 23.39 -5.95 23.40
CA VAL A 479 24.07 -4.68 23.70
C VAL A 479 23.06 -3.55 23.84
N THR A 480 23.07 -2.88 24.99
CA THR A 480 22.23 -1.70 25.29
C THR A 480 23.01 -0.39 25.20
N SER A 481 24.31 -0.44 25.51
CA SER A 481 25.22 0.69 25.34
C SER A 481 26.65 0.21 25.13
N TRP A 482 27.38 0.96 24.32
CA TRP A 482 28.80 0.76 24.10
C TRP A 482 29.52 2.10 24.04
N TYR A 483 29.95 2.59 22.89
CA TYR A 483 30.58 3.90 22.83
C TYR A 483 29.56 5.01 23.12
N ARG A 484 29.96 5.95 23.99
CA ARG A 484 29.20 7.16 24.33
C ARG A 484 30.09 8.38 24.16
N PRO A 485 29.85 9.23 23.15
CA PRO A 485 30.47 10.54 23.08
C PRO A 485 30.31 11.32 24.40
N PRO A 486 31.28 12.16 24.80
CA PRO A 486 31.27 12.84 26.09
C PRO A 486 29.96 13.58 26.41
N GLU A 487 29.37 14.25 25.41
CA GLU A 487 28.11 14.97 25.51
C GLU A 487 26.91 14.04 25.67
N VAL A 488 26.91 12.87 25.04
CA VAL A 488 25.89 11.84 25.26
C VAL A 488 26.02 11.28 26.68
N ASN A 489 27.23 10.96 27.13
CA ASN A 489 27.47 10.43 28.47
C ASN A 489 26.99 11.39 29.56
N ARG A 490 27.27 12.69 29.42
CA ARG A 490 26.79 13.73 30.35
C ARG A 490 25.27 13.83 30.39
N ARG A 491 24.60 13.80 29.23
CA ARG A 491 23.13 13.86 29.15
C ARG A 491 22.43 12.71 29.87
N VAL A 492 23.02 11.51 29.85
CA VAL A 492 22.47 10.33 30.53
C VAL A 492 22.92 10.21 31.99
N GLY A 493 23.56 11.24 32.55
CA GLY A 493 24.06 11.23 33.93
C GLY A 493 25.24 10.28 34.17
N GLY A 494 25.98 9.94 33.12
CA GLY A 494 27.12 9.04 33.21
C GLY A 494 28.31 9.67 33.97
N ALA A 495 29.10 8.83 34.64
CA ALA A 495 30.30 9.28 35.34
C ALA A 495 31.29 9.99 34.40
N SER A 496 31.97 11.02 34.90
CA SER A 496 32.92 11.84 34.14
C SER A 496 34.12 11.06 33.60
N ARG A 497 34.48 9.94 34.24
CA ARG A 497 35.54 9.02 33.81
C ARG A 497 34.99 7.68 33.30
N SER A 498 33.78 7.68 32.74
CA SER A 498 33.15 6.45 32.23
C SER A 498 33.96 5.83 31.10
N ARG A 499 34.16 4.50 31.15
CA ARG A 499 34.83 3.71 30.12
C ARG A 499 34.09 3.72 28.77
N HIS A 500 32.77 3.95 28.80
CA HIS A 500 31.98 4.16 27.57
C HIS A 500 32.48 5.37 26.74
N ILE A 501 33.07 6.39 27.37
CA ILE A 501 33.64 7.56 26.67
C ILE A 501 34.90 7.18 25.89
N VAL A 502 35.64 6.17 26.33
CA VAL A 502 36.87 5.71 25.66
C VAL A 502 36.54 4.68 24.56
N GLY A 503 35.37 4.02 24.66
CA GLY A 503 34.92 2.99 23.71
C GLY A 503 35.19 1.56 24.16
N ASP A 504 35.75 1.37 25.35
CA ASP A 504 36.14 0.04 25.83
C ASP A 504 35.18 -0.58 26.86
N ALA A 505 33.90 -0.16 26.85
CA ALA A 505 32.87 -0.67 27.74
C ALA A 505 31.58 -1.05 27.03
N ILE A 506 30.91 -2.07 27.54
CA ILE A 506 29.65 -2.60 27.04
C ILE A 506 28.69 -2.79 28.23
N ASP A 507 27.50 -2.22 28.10
CA ASP A 507 26.34 -2.52 28.92
C ASP A 507 25.42 -3.44 28.11
N PHE A 508 25.09 -4.62 28.64
CA PHE A 508 24.30 -5.62 27.92
C PHE A 508 23.39 -6.41 28.87
N ASN A 509 22.46 -7.16 28.28
CA ASN A 509 21.69 -8.19 28.98
C ASN A 509 21.74 -9.51 28.21
N CYS A 510 21.40 -10.61 28.88
CA CYS A 510 21.35 -11.95 28.29
C CYS A 510 19.94 -12.53 28.47
N SER A 511 19.26 -12.84 27.38
CA SER A 511 17.91 -13.39 27.45
C SER A 511 17.87 -14.70 28.26
N GLY A 512 16.96 -14.76 29.24
CA GLY A 512 16.79 -15.88 30.16
C GLY A 512 17.81 -15.95 31.30
N LEU A 513 18.68 -14.94 31.47
CA LEU A 513 19.61 -14.85 32.60
C LEU A 513 19.46 -13.51 33.33
N THR A 514 19.53 -13.57 34.66
CA THR A 514 19.66 -12.37 35.49
C THR A 514 21.09 -11.81 35.40
N GLY A 515 21.25 -10.52 35.68
CA GLY A 515 22.56 -9.89 35.77
C GLY A 515 23.43 -10.53 36.85
N ASN A 516 22.82 -11.09 37.91
CA ASN A 516 23.54 -11.86 38.94
C ASN A 516 24.18 -13.13 38.37
N GLN A 517 23.42 -13.93 37.61
CA GLN A 517 23.94 -15.17 37.02
C GLN A 517 25.10 -14.89 36.06
N VAL A 518 24.95 -13.89 35.20
CA VAL A 518 26.01 -13.48 34.27
C VAL A 518 27.21 -12.93 35.03
N TYR A 519 27.00 -12.05 36.02
CA TYR A 519 28.08 -11.50 36.83
C TYR A 519 28.90 -12.62 37.50
N TRP A 520 28.25 -13.58 38.18
CA TRP A 520 28.95 -14.68 38.85
C TRP A 520 29.71 -15.58 37.88
N ALA A 521 29.20 -15.79 36.66
CA ALA A 521 29.88 -16.57 35.64
C ALA A 521 31.12 -15.84 35.05
N LEU A 522 31.11 -14.50 35.02
CA LEU A 522 32.20 -13.70 34.48
C LEU A 522 33.26 -13.31 35.53
N GLU A 523 32.86 -13.12 36.79
CA GLU A 523 33.69 -12.58 37.87
C GLU A 523 35.07 -13.25 37.99
N PRO A 524 35.19 -14.60 37.99
CA PRO A 524 36.47 -15.26 38.26
C PRO A 524 37.58 -14.91 37.26
N TRP A 525 37.20 -14.69 35.99
CA TRP A 525 38.14 -14.62 34.88
C TRP A 525 38.12 -13.29 34.13
N TRP A 526 37.07 -12.47 34.28
CA TRP A 526 36.99 -11.20 33.56
C TRP A 526 38.13 -10.25 33.99
N PRO A 527 38.99 -9.80 33.05
CA PRO A 527 40.22 -9.10 33.41
C PRO A 527 40.03 -7.61 33.74
N GLY A 528 38.98 -6.98 33.21
CA GLY A 528 38.70 -5.56 33.40
C GLY A 528 37.60 -5.27 34.41
N GLY A 529 36.83 -4.20 34.19
CA GLY A 529 35.70 -3.85 35.04
C GLY A 529 34.48 -4.74 34.77
N LEU A 530 33.80 -5.15 35.84
CA LEU A 530 32.57 -5.94 35.80
C LEU A 530 31.58 -5.38 36.83
N GLY A 531 30.36 -5.08 36.38
CA GLY A 531 29.33 -4.45 37.18
C GLY A 531 27.96 -5.08 37.02
N ARG A 532 27.14 -4.97 38.07
CA ARG A 532 25.71 -5.35 38.07
C ARG A 532 24.88 -4.33 38.84
N TYR A 533 23.58 -4.26 38.54
CA TYR A 533 22.68 -3.24 39.07
C TYR A 533 21.38 -3.84 39.64
N SER A 534 21.06 -3.60 40.91
CA SER A 534 19.82 -3.97 41.58
C SER A 534 18.61 -3.29 40.94
N ARG A 535 18.75 -2.02 40.53
CA ARG A 535 17.68 -1.27 39.85
C ARG A 535 17.43 -1.79 38.42
N PHE A 536 18.44 -2.38 37.78
CA PHE A 536 18.35 -2.95 36.44
C PHE A 536 18.82 -4.42 36.50
N PRO A 537 17.97 -5.32 37.03
CA PRO A 537 18.41 -6.65 37.49
C PRO A 537 18.98 -7.57 36.40
N ASN A 538 18.77 -7.23 35.12
CA ASN A 538 19.27 -7.99 33.97
C ASN A 538 20.48 -7.31 33.29
N LEU A 539 20.83 -6.09 33.70
CA LEU A 539 21.89 -5.30 33.08
C LEU A 539 23.24 -5.66 33.71
N VAL A 540 24.21 -5.92 32.85
CA VAL A 540 25.59 -6.19 33.20
C VAL A 540 26.49 -5.19 32.48
N HIS A 541 27.48 -4.69 33.20
CA HIS A 541 28.53 -3.87 32.65
C HIS A 541 29.83 -4.66 32.54
N ILE A 542 30.51 -4.53 31.41
CA ILE A 542 31.90 -4.97 31.24
C ILE A 542 32.74 -3.86 30.62
N ASP A 543 34.00 -3.76 31.01
CA ASP A 543 34.98 -2.92 30.32
C ASP A 543 36.37 -3.56 30.28
N ALA A 544 37.23 -3.05 29.39
CA ALA A 544 38.57 -3.56 29.13
C ALA A 544 39.69 -2.72 29.78
N ARG A 545 39.42 -2.08 30.92
CA ARG A 545 40.47 -1.42 31.70
C ARG A 545 41.54 -2.44 32.12
N ASN A 546 42.78 -1.99 32.34
CA ASN A 546 43.93 -2.84 32.61
C ASN A 546 44.03 -3.39 34.06
N TYR A 547 42.94 -3.33 34.83
CA TYR A 547 42.88 -3.86 36.18
C TYR A 547 41.45 -4.33 36.52
N LYS A 548 41.32 -5.29 37.43
CA LYS A 548 40.01 -5.75 37.88
C LYS A 548 39.29 -4.65 38.68
N ALA A 549 38.07 -4.33 38.28
CA ALA A 549 37.15 -3.50 39.05
C ALA A 549 35.80 -4.22 39.18
N ARG A 550 35.17 -4.14 40.35
CA ARG A 550 33.91 -4.84 40.68
C ARG A 550 32.97 -3.89 41.38
N TRP A 551 31.71 -3.84 40.95
CA TRP A 551 30.68 -3.07 41.64
C TRP A 551 29.31 -3.72 41.55
N THR A 552 28.52 -3.50 42.59
CA THR A 552 27.16 -3.99 42.72
C THR A 552 26.33 -2.83 43.26
N HIS A 553 25.49 -2.23 42.42
CA HIS A 553 24.80 -0.96 42.72
C HIS A 553 23.29 -1.08 42.74
#